data_AF-A0A1D1YP97-F1
#
_entry.id   AF-A0A1D1YP97-F1
#
_cell.length_a   1.000
_cell.length_b   1.000
_cell.length_c   1.000
_cell.angle_alpha   90.00
_cell.angle_beta   90.00
_cell.angle_gamma   90.00
#
_symmetry.space_group_name_H-M   'P 1'
#
loop_
_entity.id
_entity.type
_entity.pdbx_description
1 polymer ?
#
loop_
_entity_poly.entity_id
_entity_poly.type
_entity_poly.pdbx_seq_one_letter_code
_entity_poly.pdbx_strand_id
1 'polypeptide(L)'
;KTAETPRVTHEHHYFTPTLSISDSALKFTHVLYNLSPAELYEQAIKYEHGSFITSSGALATLSGAKTGRSPRDKRVVRDETTEDDLWWGKGSPNIEMDEHTFLVNRERAVDYLNSLEKVFVNDQFLNWDPEHRIKVRIVSARAYHSLFMHNMCIRPTPEELEDFGTPDFTIYNAGQFPCNRYTHYMTSSTSIDINLARKEMVILGTQYAGEMKKGLFSVMHYLMPKRQILSLHSGSNMGKDGDVALFFGLS
;
A
#
# COMPACT_ATOMS: atom_id res chain seq x y z
N LYS A 1 60.96 22.92 -14.34
CA LYS A 1 59.65 23.01 -13.64
C LYS A 1 58.61 22.36 -14.53
N THR A 2 58.54 21.04 -14.48
CA THR A 2 57.56 20.21 -15.19
C THR A 2 56.46 19.88 -14.19
N ALA A 3 55.22 20.23 -14.51
CA ALA A 3 54.06 20.00 -13.67
C ALA A 3 53.58 18.55 -13.82
N GLU A 4 53.46 17.83 -12.72
CA GLU A 4 52.85 16.48 -12.66
C GLU A 4 51.33 16.61 -12.56
N THR A 5 50.62 15.95 -13.46
CA THR A 5 49.17 15.80 -13.44
C THR A 5 48.79 14.70 -12.43
N PRO A 6 47.81 14.89 -11.53
CA PRO A 6 47.43 13.83 -10.59
C PRO A 6 46.67 12.71 -11.31
N ARG A 7 47.10 11.46 -11.10
CA ARG A 7 46.35 10.26 -11.51
C ARG A 7 45.19 10.03 -10.54
N VAL A 8 43.96 10.15 -11.03
CA VAL A 8 42.75 9.73 -10.32
C VAL A 8 42.66 8.21 -10.40
N THR A 9 42.80 7.54 -9.27
CA THR A 9 42.51 6.11 -9.12
C THR A 9 41.00 5.93 -8.96
N HIS A 10 40.33 5.41 -9.99
CA HIS A 10 38.95 4.95 -9.87
C HIS A 10 38.94 3.59 -9.16
N GLU A 11 38.65 3.58 -7.86
CA GLU A 11 38.29 2.35 -7.15
C GLU A 11 36.88 1.94 -7.58
N HIS A 12 36.80 0.95 -8.47
CA HIS A 12 35.55 0.24 -8.74
C HIS A 12 35.29 -0.71 -7.57
N HIS A 13 34.48 -0.26 -6.60
CA HIS A 13 33.86 -1.18 -5.66
C HIS A 13 32.86 -2.06 -6.41
N TYR A 14 33.33 -3.22 -6.87
CA TYR A 14 32.45 -4.31 -7.27
C TYR A 14 31.80 -4.87 -6.00
N PHE A 15 30.61 -4.37 -5.68
CA PHE A 15 29.75 -5.01 -4.70
C PHE A 15 29.18 -6.28 -5.35
N THR A 16 29.91 -7.38 -5.25
CA THR A 16 29.35 -8.71 -5.54
C THR A 16 28.31 -8.97 -4.45
N PRO A 17 27.01 -9.15 -4.76
CA PRO A 17 26.04 -9.49 -3.75
C PRO A 17 26.44 -10.84 -3.18
N THR A 18 26.89 -10.88 -1.93
CA THR A 18 26.96 -12.12 -1.18
C THR A 18 25.52 -12.58 -1.02
N LEU A 19 25.15 -13.63 -1.75
CA LEU A 19 23.91 -14.36 -1.54
C LEU A 19 23.94 -14.85 -0.09
N SER A 20 23.29 -14.11 0.80
CA SER A 20 22.91 -14.62 2.11
C SER A 20 21.81 -15.65 1.85
N ILE A 21 22.20 -16.89 1.57
CA ILE A 21 21.27 -18.01 1.42
C ILE A 21 20.92 -18.43 2.84
N SER A 22 19.95 -17.76 3.45
CA SER A 22 19.26 -18.30 4.62
C SER A 22 18.31 -19.41 4.16
N ASP A 23 18.00 -20.36 5.03
CA ASP A 23 17.01 -21.41 4.73
C ASP A 23 15.64 -20.82 4.37
N SER A 24 15.34 -19.60 4.83
CA SER A 24 14.14 -18.86 4.42
C SER A 24 14.13 -18.48 2.93
N ALA A 25 15.29 -18.31 2.30
CA ALA A 25 15.41 -18.06 0.86
C ALA A 25 15.16 -19.31 0.00
N LEU A 26 15.14 -20.51 0.60
CA LEU A 26 14.81 -21.76 -0.08
C LEU A 26 13.30 -21.94 -0.25
N LYS A 27 12.47 -21.19 0.49
CA LYS A 27 11.03 -21.20 0.33
C LYS A 27 10.63 -20.33 -0.85
N PHE A 28 10.01 -20.94 -1.85
CA PHE A 28 9.46 -20.22 -2.99
C PHE A 28 8.03 -19.74 -2.68
N THR A 29 7.78 -18.43 -2.85
CA THR A 29 6.45 -17.83 -2.78
C THR A 29 5.94 -17.56 -4.18
N HIS A 30 4.78 -18.11 -4.54
CA HIS A 30 4.14 -17.84 -5.83
C HIS A 30 3.53 -16.44 -5.86
N VAL A 31 3.98 -15.61 -6.80
CA VAL A 31 3.42 -14.27 -6.99
C VAL A 31 2.34 -14.32 -8.06
N LEU A 32 1.09 -14.08 -7.65
CA LEU A 32 -0.08 -14.10 -8.53
C LEU A 32 -0.43 -12.65 -8.95
N TYR A 33 0.03 -12.27 -10.14
CA TYR A 33 -0.13 -10.93 -10.68
C TYR A 33 -1.46 -10.72 -11.40
N ASN A 34 -2.12 -9.60 -11.10
CA ASN A 34 -3.27 -9.04 -11.83
C ASN A 34 -4.37 -10.07 -12.14
N LEU A 35 -4.63 -11.01 -11.22
CA LEU A 35 -5.66 -12.01 -11.38
C LEU A 35 -7.02 -11.37 -11.67
N SER A 36 -7.78 -12.01 -12.55
CA SER A 36 -9.16 -11.63 -12.84
C SER A 36 -10.04 -11.80 -11.59
N PRO A 37 -11.20 -11.09 -11.52
CA PRO A 37 -12.17 -11.31 -10.45
C PRO A 37 -12.57 -12.79 -10.29
N ALA A 38 -12.73 -13.53 -11.38
CA ALA A 38 -13.08 -14.95 -11.33
C ALA A 38 -11.98 -15.78 -10.64
N GLU A 39 -10.72 -15.57 -11.02
CA GLU A 39 -9.59 -16.24 -10.38
C GLU A 39 -9.46 -15.85 -8.90
N LEU A 40 -9.68 -14.58 -8.55
CA LEU A 40 -9.67 -14.12 -7.16
C LEU A 40 -10.79 -14.76 -6.33
N TYR A 41 -11.98 -14.96 -6.92
CA TYR A 41 -13.07 -15.72 -6.29
C TYR A 41 -12.65 -17.17 -6.03
N GLU A 42 -12.07 -17.84 -7.03
CA GLU A 42 -11.57 -19.20 -6.85
C GLU A 42 -10.52 -19.29 -5.75
N GLN A 43 -9.57 -18.36 -5.73
CA GLN A 43 -8.51 -18.32 -4.73
C GLN A 43 -9.07 -18.11 -3.33
N ALA A 44 -10.04 -17.20 -3.17
CA ALA A 44 -10.68 -16.96 -1.89
C ALA A 44 -11.48 -18.18 -1.40
N ILE A 45 -12.30 -18.79 -2.27
CA ILE A 45 -13.15 -19.93 -1.87
C ILE A 45 -12.32 -21.19 -1.60
N LYS A 46 -11.27 -21.45 -2.38
CA LYS A 46 -10.44 -22.66 -2.22
C LYS A 46 -9.51 -22.57 -1.02
N TYR A 47 -8.97 -21.39 -0.71
CA TYR A 47 -7.82 -21.26 0.21
C TYR A 47 -8.04 -20.32 1.39
N GLU A 48 -9.07 -19.48 1.40
CA GLU A 48 -9.33 -18.55 2.50
C GLU A 48 -10.52 -18.99 3.35
N HIS A 49 -10.23 -19.68 4.45
CA HIS A 49 -11.25 -20.04 5.44
C HIS A 49 -12.07 -18.82 5.90
N GLY A 50 -13.39 -18.97 5.92
CA GLY A 50 -14.31 -17.87 6.23
C GLY A 50 -14.68 -17.00 5.02
N SER A 51 -14.39 -17.45 3.80
CA SER A 51 -14.92 -16.88 2.56
C SER A 51 -16.07 -17.72 2.03
N PHE A 52 -17.14 -17.07 1.58
CA PHE A 52 -18.37 -17.71 1.15
C PHE A 52 -18.95 -17.02 -0.10
N ILE A 53 -19.67 -17.77 -0.92
CA ILE A 53 -20.50 -17.20 -1.97
C ILE A 53 -21.92 -17.04 -1.42
N THR A 54 -22.42 -15.82 -1.44
CA THR A 54 -23.81 -15.52 -1.07
C THR A 54 -24.77 -16.00 -2.16
N SER A 55 -26.07 -16.08 -1.86
CA SER A 55 -27.10 -16.43 -2.86
C SER A 55 -27.15 -15.48 -4.06
N SER A 56 -26.67 -14.25 -3.91
CA SER A 56 -26.56 -13.25 -4.98
C SER A 56 -25.30 -13.40 -5.84
N GLY A 57 -24.40 -14.33 -5.50
CA GLY A 57 -23.12 -14.52 -6.17
C GLY A 57 -21.99 -13.65 -5.62
N ALA A 58 -22.24 -12.74 -4.67
CA ALA A 58 -21.18 -11.94 -4.06
C ALA A 58 -20.28 -12.77 -3.14
N LEU A 59 -18.97 -12.52 -3.18
CA LEU A 59 -18.01 -13.03 -2.21
C LEU A 59 -18.16 -12.32 -0.86
N ALA A 60 -18.56 -13.05 0.17
CA ALA A 60 -18.56 -12.63 1.56
C ALA A 60 -17.29 -13.13 2.26
N THR A 61 -16.64 -12.27 3.05
CA THR A 61 -15.40 -12.60 3.76
C THR A 61 -15.43 -12.06 5.18
N LEU A 62 -14.54 -12.58 6.03
CA LEU A 62 -14.30 -12.06 7.37
C LEU A 62 -13.07 -11.15 7.39
N SER A 63 -13.21 -9.94 7.96
CA SER A 63 -12.11 -8.98 8.19
C SER A 63 -11.30 -9.26 9.46
N GLY A 64 -11.53 -10.41 10.10
CA GLY A 64 -10.91 -10.79 11.37
C GLY A 64 -11.42 -9.96 12.54
N ALA A 65 -10.57 -9.77 13.57
CA ALA A 65 -10.94 -9.08 14.81
C ALA A 65 -11.25 -7.58 14.62
N LYS A 66 -10.76 -6.96 13.54
CA LYS A 66 -10.99 -5.55 13.23
C LYS A 66 -12.08 -5.46 12.15
N THR A 67 -13.24 -4.92 12.51
CA THR A 67 -14.38 -4.74 11.61
C THR A 67 -14.51 -3.31 11.07
N GLY A 68 -13.54 -2.46 11.39
CA GLY A 68 -13.49 -1.06 10.99
C GLY A 68 -12.06 -0.54 11.06
N ARG A 69 -11.92 0.77 10.87
CA ARG A 69 -10.60 1.43 10.90
C ARG A 69 -9.98 1.38 12.30
N SER A 70 -8.66 1.47 12.33
CA SER A 70 -7.84 1.66 13.53
C SER A 70 -7.12 3.02 13.51
N PRO A 71 -7.82 4.17 13.66
CA PRO A 71 -7.17 5.49 13.55
C PRO A 71 -6.01 5.72 14.53
N ARG A 72 -6.06 5.09 15.71
CA ARG A 72 -5.00 5.19 16.73
C ARG A 72 -3.75 4.37 16.40
N ASP A 73 -3.83 3.48 15.42
CA ASP A 73 -2.72 2.61 14.98
C ASP A 73 -2.12 3.10 13.63
N LYS A 74 -2.65 4.20 13.05
CA LYS A 74 -2.03 4.84 11.89
C LYS A 74 -0.75 5.55 12.31
N ARG A 75 0.33 5.39 11.54
CA ARG A 75 1.60 6.11 11.68
C ARG A 75 2.02 6.71 10.36
N VAL A 76 2.70 7.85 10.40
CA VAL A 76 3.29 8.50 9.24
C VAL A 76 4.72 8.85 9.59
N VAL A 77 5.66 8.46 8.73
CA VAL A 77 7.08 8.80 8.91
C VAL A 77 7.21 10.32 8.89
N ARG A 78 7.88 10.87 9.91
CA ARG A 78 8.23 12.28 9.98
C ARG A 78 9.70 12.43 9.58
N ASP A 79 9.90 13.03 8.42
CA ASP A 79 11.18 13.25 7.74
C ASP A 79 11.17 14.61 7.05
N GLU A 80 12.23 14.95 6.32
CA GLU A 80 12.32 16.19 5.55
C GLU A 80 11.21 16.38 4.49
N THR A 81 10.57 15.29 4.04
CA THR A 81 9.47 15.36 3.05
C THR A 81 8.14 15.77 3.70
N THR A 82 8.00 15.53 5.01
CA THR A 82 6.70 15.55 5.70
C THR A 82 6.65 16.46 6.91
N GLU A 83 7.80 16.83 7.47
CA GLU A 83 7.89 17.65 8.68
C GLU A 83 7.13 18.97 8.55
N ASP A 84 7.38 19.73 7.49
CA ASP A 84 6.76 21.04 7.27
C ASP A 84 5.42 20.97 6.53
N ASP A 85 5.16 19.87 5.81
CA ASP A 85 3.97 19.73 4.97
C ASP A 85 2.76 19.15 5.70
N LEU A 86 2.98 18.29 6.71
CA LEU A 86 1.90 17.58 7.37
C LEU A 86 1.47 18.26 8.66
N TRP A 87 0.17 18.18 8.95
CA TRP A 87 -0.35 18.57 10.24
C TRP A 87 0.05 17.55 11.32
N TRP A 88 0.85 17.98 12.29
CA TRP A 88 1.29 17.18 13.44
C TRP A 88 0.64 17.64 14.75
N GLY A 89 0.68 16.78 15.77
CA GLY A 89 0.27 17.11 17.14
C GLY A 89 -1.21 16.88 17.45
N LYS A 90 -1.71 17.56 18.50
CA LYS A 90 -3.03 17.29 19.08
C LYS A 90 -4.15 17.57 18.08
N GLY A 91 -5.02 16.57 17.88
CA GLY A 91 -6.16 16.65 16.96
C GLY A 91 -5.83 16.19 15.54
N SER A 92 -4.55 16.07 15.19
CA SER A 92 -4.15 15.53 13.90
C SER A 92 -4.47 14.03 13.81
N PRO A 93 -4.94 13.55 12.64
CA PRO A 93 -5.02 12.12 12.35
C PRO A 93 -3.65 11.50 12.01
N ASN A 94 -2.59 12.30 11.91
CA ASN A 94 -1.23 11.83 11.64
C ASN A 94 -0.46 11.70 12.96
N ILE A 95 -0.10 10.46 13.29
CA ILE A 95 0.75 10.14 14.43
C ILE A 95 2.14 9.84 13.88
N GLU A 96 3.15 10.52 14.40
CA GLU A 96 4.53 10.41 13.88
C GLU A 96 5.16 9.04 14.16
N MET A 97 6.12 8.68 13.31
CA MET A 97 7.10 7.62 13.53
C MET A 97 8.42 7.98 12.84
N ASP A 98 9.51 7.34 13.23
CA ASP A 98 10.79 7.46 12.53
C ASP A 98 10.93 6.44 11.37
N GLU A 99 11.86 6.70 10.45
CA GLU A 99 12.10 5.83 9.30
C GLU A 99 12.61 4.44 9.72
N HIS A 100 13.44 4.35 10.76
CA HIS A 100 13.98 3.08 11.23
C HIS A 100 12.87 2.12 11.66
N THR A 101 11.92 2.62 12.44
CA THR A 101 10.72 1.92 12.90
C THR A 101 9.87 1.47 11.70
N PHE A 102 9.72 2.34 10.70
CA PHE A 102 9.00 2.01 9.47
C PHE A 102 9.66 0.84 8.75
N LEU A 103 10.99 0.88 8.60
CA LEU A 103 11.76 -0.19 7.96
C LEU A 103 11.66 -1.51 8.73
N VAL A 104 11.65 -1.49 10.07
CA VAL A 104 11.43 -2.70 10.88
C VAL A 104 10.06 -3.33 10.60
N ASN A 105 8.99 -2.53 10.55
CA ASN A 105 7.65 -3.04 10.22
C ASN A 105 7.53 -3.46 8.76
N ARG A 106 8.17 -2.72 7.83
CA ARG A 106 8.24 -3.08 6.41
C ARG A 106 8.92 -4.43 6.21
N GLU A 107 10.09 -4.64 6.82
CA GLU A 107 10.82 -5.91 6.76
C GLU A 107 9.96 -7.04 7.32
N ARG A 108 9.32 -6.83 8.47
CA ARG A 108 8.39 -7.80 9.07
C ARG A 108 7.22 -8.16 8.14
N ALA A 109 6.66 -7.19 7.43
CA ALA A 109 5.59 -7.43 6.47
C ALA A 109 6.09 -8.21 5.25
N VAL A 110 7.25 -7.84 4.72
CA VAL A 110 7.89 -8.52 3.58
C VAL A 110 8.27 -9.96 3.94
N ASP A 111 8.89 -10.18 5.09
CA ASP A 111 9.21 -11.51 5.62
C ASP A 111 7.97 -12.38 5.74
N TYR A 112 6.90 -11.83 6.32
CA TYR A 112 5.63 -12.55 6.41
C TYR A 112 5.09 -12.92 5.02
N LEU A 113 5.03 -11.97 4.09
CA LEU A 113 4.55 -12.21 2.74
C LEU A 113 5.39 -13.26 2.00
N ASN A 114 6.71 -13.21 2.13
CA ASN A 114 7.65 -14.21 1.58
C ASN A 114 7.61 -15.55 2.33
N SER A 115 6.99 -15.60 3.50
CA SER A 115 6.74 -16.84 4.23
C SER A 115 5.42 -17.51 3.84
N LEU A 116 4.64 -16.94 2.93
CA LEU A 116 3.41 -17.55 2.43
C LEU A 116 3.68 -18.49 1.26
N GLU A 117 2.75 -19.38 0.93
CA GLU A 117 2.85 -20.18 -0.30
C GLU A 117 2.66 -19.31 -1.54
N LYS A 118 1.83 -18.27 -1.41
CA LYS A 118 1.50 -17.33 -2.48
C LYS A 118 1.13 -15.96 -1.93
N VAL A 119 1.32 -14.96 -2.77
CA VAL A 119 0.90 -13.58 -2.55
C VAL A 119 0.20 -13.07 -3.80
N PHE A 120 -0.67 -12.08 -3.61
CA PHE A 120 -1.42 -11.46 -4.69
C PHE A 120 -0.87 -10.06 -4.94
N VAL A 121 -0.54 -9.78 -6.19
CA VAL A 121 -0.09 -8.46 -6.62
C VAL A 121 -1.07 -7.92 -7.64
N ASN A 122 -1.59 -6.71 -7.42
CA ASN A 122 -2.34 -6.01 -8.46
C ASN A 122 -1.87 -4.57 -8.61
N ASP A 123 -1.71 -4.21 -9.88
CA ASP A 123 -1.35 -2.88 -10.36
C ASP A 123 -2.61 -2.15 -10.76
N GLN A 124 -2.80 -0.95 -10.23
CA GLN A 124 -4.01 -0.15 -10.41
C GLN A 124 -3.65 1.33 -10.56
N PHE A 125 -4.62 2.13 -10.99
CA PHE A 125 -4.50 3.59 -11.00
C PHE A 125 -5.37 4.23 -9.91
N LEU A 126 -4.90 5.37 -9.41
CA LEU A 126 -5.71 6.37 -8.73
C LEU A 126 -5.83 7.60 -9.62
N ASN A 127 -6.92 8.36 -9.42
CA ASN A 127 -7.29 9.54 -10.20
C ASN A 127 -7.68 9.21 -11.65
N TRP A 128 -8.86 9.66 -12.09
CA TRP A 128 -9.37 9.36 -13.42
C TRP A 128 -8.67 10.19 -14.51
N ASP A 129 -8.22 11.40 -14.15
CA ASP A 129 -7.50 12.29 -15.03
C ASP A 129 -6.11 11.71 -15.38
N PRO A 130 -5.83 11.38 -16.65
CA PRO A 130 -4.57 10.77 -17.08
C PRO A 130 -3.31 11.55 -16.70
N GLU A 131 -3.36 12.89 -16.68
CA GLU A 131 -2.20 13.73 -16.31
C GLU A 131 -1.86 13.63 -14.82
N HIS A 132 -2.86 13.30 -14.01
CA HIS A 132 -2.77 13.25 -12.57
C HIS A 132 -2.90 11.83 -12.00
N ARG A 133 -2.85 10.81 -12.86
CA ARG A 133 -2.85 9.40 -12.46
C ARG A 133 -1.69 9.10 -11.54
N ILE A 134 -1.95 8.24 -10.56
CA ILE A 134 -0.94 7.67 -9.66
C ILE A 134 -0.97 6.16 -9.85
N LYS A 135 0.16 5.56 -10.24
CA LYS A 135 0.31 4.11 -10.33
C LYS A 135 0.48 3.53 -8.94
N VAL A 136 -0.39 2.60 -8.56
CA VAL A 136 -0.33 1.93 -7.27
C VAL A 136 -0.17 0.44 -7.44
N ARG A 137 0.80 -0.14 -6.73
CA ARG A 137 0.98 -1.58 -6.61
C ARG A 137 0.54 -2.04 -5.25
N ILE A 138 -0.36 -3.01 -5.19
CA ILE A 138 -0.81 -3.59 -3.92
C ILE A 138 -0.29 -5.03 -3.87
N VAL A 139 0.51 -5.32 -2.85
CA VAL A 139 0.98 -6.66 -2.51
C VAL A 139 0.20 -7.11 -1.27
N SER A 140 -0.48 -8.25 -1.36
CA SER A 140 -1.37 -8.70 -0.28
C SER A 140 -1.31 -10.20 -0.04
N ALA A 141 -1.55 -10.58 1.21
CA ALA A 141 -1.60 -11.98 1.64
C ALA A 141 -2.87 -12.73 1.18
N ARG A 142 -3.94 -12.00 0.83
CA ARG A 142 -5.28 -12.56 0.55
C ARG A 142 -5.84 -12.08 -0.78
N ALA A 143 -6.47 -12.99 -1.52
CA ALA A 143 -7.26 -12.72 -2.71
C ALA A 143 -8.41 -11.74 -2.42
N TYR A 144 -9.02 -11.83 -1.23
CA TYR A 144 -10.00 -10.84 -0.75
C TYR A 144 -9.49 -9.40 -0.86
N HIS A 145 -8.25 -9.14 -0.40
CA HIS A 145 -7.67 -7.80 -0.41
C HIS A 145 -7.36 -7.32 -1.82
N SER A 146 -6.83 -8.21 -2.67
CA SER A 146 -6.60 -7.91 -4.09
C SER A 146 -7.92 -7.59 -4.82
N LEU A 147 -8.96 -8.40 -4.64
CA LEU A 147 -10.29 -8.17 -5.23
C LEU A 147 -10.92 -6.87 -4.73
N PHE A 148 -10.78 -6.56 -3.44
CA PHE A 148 -11.25 -5.29 -2.90
C PHE A 148 -10.58 -4.10 -3.60
N MET A 149 -9.27 -4.15 -3.82
CA MET A 149 -8.55 -3.07 -4.50
C MET A 149 -8.86 -3.01 -6.00
N HIS A 150 -9.08 -4.15 -6.67
CA HIS A 150 -9.59 -4.19 -8.04
C HIS A 150 -10.94 -3.47 -8.17
N ASN A 151 -11.80 -3.56 -7.16
CA ASN A 151 -13.10 -2.89 -7.14
C ASN A 151 -13.01 -1.39 -6.81
N MET A 152 -12.04 -1.00 -5.96
CA MET A 152 -11.96 0.36 -5.41
C MET A 152 -11.10 1.30 -6.25
N CYS A 153 -10.12 0.77 -6.98
CA CYS A 153 -9.22 1.55 -7.82
C CYS A 153 -9.66 1.54 -9.29
N ILE A 154 -8.97 2.34 -10.10
CA ILE A 154 -9.18 2.38 -11.54
C ILE A 154 -8.36 1.26 -12.15
N ARG A 155 -9.04 0.42 -12.91
CA ARG A 155 -8.48 -0.79 -13.51
C ARG A 155 -7.70 -0.42 -14.78
N PRO A 156 -6.42 -0.76 -14.87
CA PRO A 156 -5.66 -0.61 -16.11
C PRO A 156 -6.23 -1.51 -17.20
N THR A 157 -6.09 -1.12 -18.47
CA THR A 157 -6.29 -2.02 -19.61
C THR A 157 -5.15 -3.05 -19.69
N PRO A 158 -5.31 -4.15 -20.46
CA PRO A 158 -4.22 -5.11 -20.68
C PRO A 158 -2.94 -4.44 -21.20
N GLU A 159 -3.06 -3.48 -22.13
CA GLU A 159 -1.92 -2.73 -22.68
C GLU A 159 -1.27 -1.83 -21.62
N GLU A 160 -2.08 -1.15 -20.80
CA GLU A 160 -1.57 -0.34 -19.68
C GLU A 160 -0.88 -1.20 -18.60
N LEU A 161 -1.22 -2.49 -18.46
CA LEU A 161 -0.52 -3.42 -17.58
C LEU A 161 0.84 -3.86 -18.14
N GLU A 162 0.93 -4.09 -19.45
CA GLU A 162 2.19 -4.41 -20.13
C GLU A 162 3.20 -3.26 -19.97
N ASP A 163 2.71 -2.02 -20.09
CA ASP A 163 3.51 -0.79 -19.98
C ASP A 163 3.48 -0.14 -18.58
N PHE A 164 2.99 -0.83 -17.54
CA PHE A 164 2.76 -0.23 -16.22
C PHE A 164 4.04 0.35 -15.60
N GLY A 165 5.18 -0.32 -15.80
CA GLY A 165 6.47 0.09 -15.29
C GLY A 165 6.55 0.13 -13.76
N THR A 166 7.29 1.09 -13.21
CA THR A 166 7.46 1.26 -11.76
C THR A 166 6.22 1.94 -11.15
N PRO A 167 5.64 1.41 -10.05
CA PRO A 167 4.54 2.07 -9.35
C PRO A 167 5.02 3.38 -8.70
N ASP A 168 4.13 4.38 -8.64
CA ASP A 168 4.35 5.60 -7.89
C ASP A 168 4.18 5.38 -6.39
N PHE A 169 3.39 4.40 -5.96
CA PHE A 169 3.18 4.07 -4.56
C PHE A 169 2.91 2.57 -4.38
N THR A 170 3.47 1.96 -3.32
CA THR A 170 3.31 0.52 -3.05
C THR A 170 2.69 0.26 -1.69
N ILE A 171 1.71 -0.65 -1.63
CA ILE A 171 1.14 -1.15 -0.37
C ILE A 171 1.63 -2.57 -0.11
N TYR A 172 2.14 -2.82 1.08
CA TYR A 172 2.41 -4.15 1.63
C TYR A 172 1.35 -4.50 2.67
N ASN A 173 0.31 -5.22 2.25
CA ASN A 173 -0.75 -5.67 3.14
C ASN A 173 -0.44 -7.07 3.69
N ALA A 174 0.25 -7.06 4.83
CA ALA A 174 0.55 -8.20 5.69
C ALA A 174 -0.42 -8.27 6.88
N GLY A 175 -1.66 -7.81 6.71
CA GLY A 175 -2.62 -7.58 7.80
C GLY A 175 -3.00 -8.80 8.64
N GLN A 176 -2.74 -10.01 8.14
CA GLN A 176 -2.89 -11.26 8.91
C GLN A 176 -1.80 -11.45 9.98
N PHE A 177 -0.66 -10.77 9.85
CA PHE A 177 0.47 -10.88 10.76
C PHE A 177 0.52 -9.66 11.71
N PRO A 178 0.66 -9.86 13.03
CA PRO A 178 0.66 -8.76 13.98
C PRO A 178 1.96 -7.94 13.90
N CYS A 179 1.85 -6.63 14.13
CA CYS A 179 3.03 -5.82 14.41
C CYS A 179 3.58 -6.17 15.79
N ASN A 180 4.87 -5.91 16.00
CA ASN A 180 5.49 -6.10 17.31
C ASN A 180 5.21 -4.87 18.19
N ARG A 181 4.42 -5.05 19.25
CA ARG A 181 4.07 -3.97 20.21
C ARG A 181 5.26 -3.36 20.95
N TYR A 182 6.40 -4.04 20.94
CA TYR A 182 7.64 -3.55 21.57
C TYR A 182 8.51 -2.76 20.60
N THR A 183 8.16 -2.69 19.32
CA THR A 183 8.79 -1.77 18.37
C THR A 183 8.39 -0.34 18.74
N HIS A 184 9.31 0.61 18.60
CA HIS A 184 9.08 2.02 18.89
C HIS A 184 7.82 2.56 18.15
N TYR A 185 7.14 3.56 18.71
CA TYR A 185 5.85 4.10 18.24
C TYR A 185 4.63 3.14 18.22
N MET A 186 4.81 1.82 18.38
CA MET A 186 3.69 0.86 18.35
C MET A 186 2.92 0.88 19.67
N THR A 187 1.60 0.90 19.58
CA THR A 187 0.69 0.93 20.75
C THR A 187 -0.20 -0.29 20.85
N SER A 188 -0.23 -1.14 19.82
CA SER A 188 -1.03 -2.36 19.77
C SER A 188 -0.33 -3.41 18.89
N SER A 189 -1.01 -4.50 18.56
CA SER A 189 -0.55 -5.47 17.55
C SER A 189 -0.97 -5.10 16.13
N THR A 190 -1.58 -3.93 15.93
CA THR A 190 -2.00 -3.38 14.64
C THR A 190 -1.14 -2.16 14.30
N SER A 191 -0.72 -2.03 13.05
CA SER A 191 -0.08 -0.81 12.54
C SER A 191 -0.47 -0.54 11.09
N ILE A 192 -0.66 0.73 10.77
CA ILE A 192 -0.91 1.23 9.41
C ILE A 192 0.10 2.34 9.16
N ASP A 193 1.23 1.99 8.56
CA ASP A 193 2.37 2.87 8.43
C ASP A 193 2.42 3.46 7.02
N ILE A 194 2.69 4.75 6.90
CA ILE A 194 2.85 5.46 5.62
C ILE A 194 4.20 6.17 5.62
N ASN A 195 5.01 5.92 4.59
CA ASN A 195 6.22 6.69 4.32
C ASN A 195 6.08 7.36 2.94
N LEU A 196 5.96 8.70 2.93
CA LEU A 196 5.74 9.46 1.70
C LEU A 196 7.02 9.65 0.88
N ALA A 197 8.19 9.75 1.52
CA ALA A 197 9.47 9.83 0.82
C ALA A 197 9.77 8.52 0.05
N ARG A 198 9.53 7.37 0.69
CA ARG A 198 9.67 6.03 0.10
C ARG A 198 8.51 5.65 -0.81
N LYS A 199 7.39 6.36 -0.70
CA LYS A 199 6.12 6.07 -1.41
C LYS A 199 5.61 4.65 -1.12
N GLU A 200 5.64 4.28 0.17
CA GLU A 200 5.27 2.97 0.65
C GLU A 200 4.24 3.06 1.78
N MET A 201 3.39 2.03 1.87
CA MET A 201 2.48 1.81 2.98
C MET A 201 2.58 0.37 3.45
N VAL A 202 2.56 0.16 4.78
CA VAL A 202 2.64 -1.15 5.40
C VAL A 202 1.44 -1.35 6.32
N ILE A 203 0.76 -2.49 6.19
CA ILE A 203 -0.37 -2.86 7.05
C ILE A 203 -0.04 -4.16 7.77
N LEU A 204 -0.11 -4.13 9.10
CA LEU A 204 0.08 -5.26 9.99
C LEU A 204 -1.07 -5.35 11.00
N GLY A 205 -1.49 -6.57 11.35
CA GLY A 205 -2.41 -6.86 12.45
C GLY A 205 -3.85 -6.35 12.27
N THR A 206 -4.26 -6.03 11.05
CA THR A 206 -5.65 -5.75 10.68
C THR A 206 -5.93 -6.28 9.29
N GLN A 207 -7.03 -7.01 9.12
CA GLN A 207 -7.46 -7.49 7.81
C GLN A 207 -8.60 -6.64 7.24
N TYR A 208 -8.94 -5.52 7.88
CA TYR A 208 -9.96 -4.60 7.39
C TYR A 208 -9.49 -3.89 6.12
N ALA A 209 -10.05 -4.27 4.96
CA ALA A 209 -9.60 -3.77 3.66
C ALA A 209 -9.75 -2.25 3.48
N GLY A 210 -10.64 -1.63 4.26
CA GLY A 210 -10.83 -0.18 4.26
C GLY A 210 -9.57 0.61 4.62
N GLU A 211 -8.59 -0.02 5.30
CA GLU A 211 -7.29 0.62 5.56
C GLU A 211 -6.53 0.91 4.26
N MET A 212 -6.50 -0.01 3.29
CA MET A 212 -5.85 0.23 1.99
C MET A 212 -6.49 1.40 1.25
N LYS A 213 -7.83 1.40 1.15
CA LYS A 213 -8.59 2.49 0.51
C LYS A 213 -8.28 3.83 1.18
N LYS A 214 -8.37 3.91 2.51
CA LYS A 214 -8.21 5.16 3.24
C LYS A 214 -6.74 5.60 3.34
N GLY A 215 -5.80 4.66 3.28
CA GLY A 215 -4.37 4.92 3.10
C GLY A 215 -4.09 5.63 1.78
N LEU A 216 -4.51 5.04 0.65
CA LEU A 216 -4.37 5.68 -0.65
C LEU A 216 -5.12 7.01 -0.75
N PHE A 217 -6.29 7.10 -0.14
CA PHE A 217 -7.02 8.36 -0.07
C PHE A 217 -6.28 9.44 0.74
N SER A 218 -5.57 9.05 1.81
CA SER A 218 -4.69 9.96 2.54
C SER A 218 -3.52 10.44 1.68
N VAL A 219 -2.93 9.55 0.88
CA VAL A 219 -1.89 9.90 -0.10
C VAL A 219 -2.43 10.89 -1.14
N MET A 220 -3.64 10.70 -1.66
CA MET A 220 -4.28 11.65 -2.58
C MET A 220 -4.54 13.02 -1.94
N HIS A 221 -4.94 13.05 -0.66
CA HIS A 221 -5.09 14.30 0.09
C HIS A 221 -3.76 15.04 0.34
N TYR A 222 -2.63 14.35 0.27
CA TYR A 222 -1.31 14.98 0.31
C TYR A 222 -0.85 15.43 -1.08
N LEU A 223 -0.93 14.56 -2.08
CA LEU A 223 -0.37 14.81 -3.41
C LEU A 223 -1.17 15.83 -4.23
N MET A 224 -2.49 15.77 -4.20
CA MET A 224 -3.32 16.62 -5.08
C MET A 224 -3.21 18.10 -4.73
N PRO A 225 -3.25 18.53 -3.45
CA PRO A 225 -3.03 19.94 -3.12
C PRO A 225 -1.65 20.46 -3.53
N LYS A 226 -0.59 19.62 -3.49
CA LYS A 226 0.74 20.00 -4.01
C LYS A 226 0.73 20.26 -5.51
N ARG A 227 -0.24 19.70 -6.24
CA ARG A 227 -0.50 19.96 -7.66
C ARG A 227 -1.56 21.04 -7.90
N GLN A 228 -1.93 21.81 -6.86
CA GLN A 228 -3.00 22.81 -6.90
C GLN A 228 -4.38 22.22 -7.26
N ILE A 229 -4.61 20.94 -6.94
CA ILE A 229 -5.90 20.25 -7.14
C ILE A 229 -6.57 20.05 -5.79
N LEU A 230 -7.82 20.50 -5.69
CA LEU A 230 -8.64 20.30 -4.50
C LEU A 230 -9.03 18.82 -4.37
N SER A 231 -8.57 18.18 -3.29
CA SER A 231 -8.97 16.81 -2.94
C SER A 231 -10.09 16.81 -1.90
N LEU A 232 -11.18 16.09 -2.18
CA LEU A 232 -12.40 16.11 -1.38
C LEU A 232 -12.83 14.72 -0.94
N HIS A 233 -13.35 14.63 0.28
CA HIS A 233 -14.10 13.46 0.74
C HIS A 233 -15.59 13.69 0.56
N SER A 234 -16.07 13.47 -0.67
CA SER A 234 -17.47 13.70 -1.04
C SER A 234 -17.94 12.68 -2.07
N GLY A 235 -19.25 12.45 -2.09
CA GLY A 235 -19.92 11.92 -3.28
C GLY A 235 -20.05 13.01 -4.34
N SER A 236 -20.21 12.60 -5.60
CA SER A 236 -20.51 13.52 -6.70
C SER A 236 -21.46 12.86 -7.70
N ASN A 237 -22.36 13.63 -8.28
CA ASN A 237 -23.14 13.22 -9.45
C ASN A 237 -23.33 14.41 -10.41
N MET A 238 -23.79 14.10 -11.62
CA MET A 238 -23.99 15.09 -12.69
C MET A 238 -25.40 14.96 -13.24
N GLY A 239 -26.09 16.10 -13.38
CA GLY A 239 -27.38 16.20 -14.02
C GLY A 239 -27.29 15.97 -15.54
N LYS A 240 -28.44 15.82 -16.20
CA LYS A 240 -28.50 15.65 -17.67
C LYS A 240 -27.93 16.85 -18.41
N ASP A 241 -28.03 18.04 -17.83
CA ASP A 241 -27.57 19.30 -18.40
C ASP A 241 -26.11 19.64 -18.04
N GLY A 242 -25.41 18.74 -17.33
CA GLY A 242 -24.00 18.89 -16.97
C GLY A 242 -23.73 19.52 -15.61
N ASP A 243 -24.77 19.91 -14.87
CA ASP A 243 -24.61 20.48 -13.52
C ASP A 243 -24.09 19.43 -12.52
N VAL A 244 -23.01 19.75 -11.81
CA VAL A 244 -22.36 18.85 -10.85
C VAL A 244 -22.76 19.22 -9.42
N ALA A 245 -23.18 18.22 -8.64
CA ALA A 245 -23.46 18.36 -7.21
C ALA A 245 -22.46 17.55 -6.38
N LEU A 246 -21.96 18.15 -5.29
CA LEU A 246 -21.06 17.52 -4.33
C LEU A 246 -21.77 17.27 -3.00
N PHE A 247 -21.59 16.08 -2.45
CA PHE A 247 -22.26 15.63 -1.22
C PHE A 247 -21.23 15.32 -0.15
N PHE A 248 -21.18 16.14 0.90
CA PHE A 248 -20.28 15.94 2.04
C PHE A 248 -21.00 15.25 3.19
N GLY A 249 -20.34 14.28 3.80
CA GLY A 249 -20.86 13.54 4.95
C GLY A 249 -19.80 12.62 5.55
N LEU A 250 -19.90 12.39 6.85
CA LEU A 250 -19.17 11.31 7.50
C LEU A 250 -19.92 9.99 7.24
N SER A 251 -19.17 8.90 7.09
CA SER A 251 -19.72 7.54 6.97
C SER A 251 -20.37 7.08 8.25
#